data_AF-A0A2M7SX93-F1
#
_entry.id   AF-A0A2M7SX93-F1
#
_cell.length_a   1.000
_cell.length_b   1.000
_cell.length_c   1.000
_cell.angle_alpha   90.00
_cell.angle_beta   90.00
_cell.angle_gamma   90.00
#
_symmetry.space_group_name_H-M   'P 1'
#
loop_
_entity.id
_entity.type
_entity.pdbx_description
1 polymer ?
#
loop_
_entity_poly.entity_id
_entity_poly.type
_entity_poly.pdbx_seq_one_letter_code
_entity_poly.pdbx_strand_id
1 'polypeptide(L)'
;MKASKFFLKTLKELPHDADSINASFLARGGYVQKNMAGVYALLPLGFRVYKKIEEIIRREMNAVNGQEVMMNILQPRELWDETGRWQKISDVMYRIKDQEIGLAPTHEEQVTDIVRRKVKSYKDLPLSLYQIQVKFRNEPRARSGLLRGREFPMKDMYSFHASEKDFENYYQSVTEAYKKIFDQMGLETKLVAASGGVFSEHSHEFQVLCPTGEDRIFHCNKCDWAENKEIAKVKDGDKCPKCDGWVVEAKSIEAANIFPLGDKFSKAMGATFIDKDGKEKNMIMGCYGIGLTRAMATIVEVYFDQQNNKMVWPKSVAPFDVEIISLNKNDEAEKLYQSLRSASRRRSNLNSDDKVLFDDRDMTAGEKFAEADLIGAPKRII
;
A
#
# COMPACT_ATOMS: atom_id res chain seq x y z
N MET A 1 10.77 2.11 -24.08
CA MET A 1 10.88 0.64 -24.11
C MET A 1 10.28 0.08 -25.40
N LYS A 2 10.98 -0.82 -26.10
CA LYS A 2 10.43 -1.58 -27.24
C LYS A 2 9.79 -2.87 -26.72
N ALA A 3 8.57 -3.19 -27.14
CA ALA A 3 7.85 -4.38 -26.67
C ALA A 3 8.58 -5.67 -27.05
N SER A 4 9.23 -5.71 -28.22
CA SER A 4 10.08 -6.85 -28.65
C SER A 4 11.26 -7.15 -27.72
N LYS A 5 11.68 -6.18 -26.90
CA LYS A 5 12.79 -6.31 -25.94
C LYS A 5 12.33 -6.29 -24.48
N PHE A 6 11.03 -6.17 -24.26
CA PHE A 6 10.45 -6.12 -22.92
C PHE A 6 9.89 -7.50 -22.60
N PHE A 7 10.08 -7.95 -21.36
CA PHE A 7 9.48 -9.20 -20.90
C PHE A 7 7.98 -8.95 -20.67
N LEU A 8 7.23 -9.03 -21.77
CA LEU A 8 5.81 -8.75 -21.88
C LEU A 8 5.17 -9.95 -22.57
N LYS A 9 4.36 -10.68 -21.81
CA LYS A 9 3.56 -11.78 -22.34
C LYS A 9 2.23 -11.80 -21.62
N THR A 10 1.16 -11.45 -22.32
CA THR A 10 -0.19 -11.54 -21.78
C THR A 10 -0.73 -12.97 -21.90
N LEU A 11 -1.77 -13.26 -21.13
CA LEU A 11 -2.51 -14.51 -21.24
C LEU A 11 -3.78 -14.28 -22.07
N LYS A 12 -4.11 -15.25 -22.93
CA LYS A 12 -5.35 -15.20 -23.71
C LYS A 12 -6.57 -15.46 -22.82
N GLU A 13 -6.44 -16.45 -21.95
CA GLU A 13 -7.48 -16.89 -21.02
C GLU A 13 -7.27 -16.32 -19.61
N LEU A 14 -8.35 -16.25 -18.84
CA LEU A 14 -8.30 -15.87 -17.43
C LEU A 14 -7.70 -17.01 -16.60
N PRO A 15 -6.93 -16.71 -15.53
CA PRO A 15 -6.53 -17.73 -14.58
C PRO A 15 -7.76 -18.37 -13.93
N HIS A 16 -7.81 -19.71 -13.90
CA HIS A 16 -8.95 -20.47 -13.39
C HIS A 16 -9.23 -20.21 -11.89
N ASP A 17 -8.24 -19.78 -11.13
CA ASP A 17 -8.30 -19.55 -9.68
C ASP A 17 -8.35 -18.06 -9.30
N ALA A 18 -8.64 -17.18 -10.26
CA ALA A 18 -8.84 -15.76 -10.01
C ALA A 18 -10.28 -15.46 -9.56
N ASP A 19 -10.42 -14.80 -8.42
CA ASP A 19 -11.68 -14.53 -7.71
C ASP A 19 -12.01 -13.02 -7.62
N SER A 20 -11.23 -12.19 -8.30
CA SER A 20 -11.32 -10.72 -8.28
C SER A 20 -10.80 -10.11 -9.57
N ILE A 21 -11.12 -8.84 -9.84
CA ILE A 21 -10.71 -8.12 -11.04
C ILE A 21 -9.18 -7.99 -11.05
N ASN A 22 -8.60 -7.60 -9.92
CA ASN A 22 -7.15 -7.46 -9.80
C ASN A 22 -6.42 -8.80 -10.02
N ALA A 23 -6.88 -9.90 -9.42
CA ALA A 23 -6.27 -11.22 -9.60
C ALA A 23 -6.31 -11.66 -11.07
N SER A 24 -7.44 -11.41 -11.72
CA SER A 24 -7.70 -11.76 -13.11
C SER A 24 -6.81 -10.98 -14.07
N PHE A 25 -6.87 -9.64 -13.99
CA PHE A 25 -6.31 -8.78 -15.02
C PHE A 25 -4.83 -8.43 -14.80
N LEU A 26 -4.34 -8.41 -13.56
CA LEU A 26 -2.90 -8.28 -13.32
C LEU A 26 -2.14 -9.53 -13.78
N ALA A 27 -2.69 -10.73 -13.56
CA ALA A 27 -2.08 -11.95 -14.08
C ALA A 27 -2.18 -12.00 -15.61
N ARG A 28 -3.37 -11.74 -16.17
CA ARG A 28 -3.60 -11.76 -17.61
C ARG A 28 -2.77 -10.72 -18.37
N GLY A 29 -2.59 -9.53 -17.81
CA GLY A 29 -1.76 -8.47 -18.37
C GLY A 29 -0.25 -8.67 -18.19
N GLY A 30 0.19 -9.74 -17.52
CA GLY A 30 1.61 -9.99 -17.28
C GLY A 30 2.25 -9.04 -16.26
N TYR A 31 1.47 -8.54 -15.29
CA TYR A 31 1.97 -7.73 -14.17
C TYR A 31 2.48 -8.60 -13.02
N VAL A 32 1.81 -9.73 -12.79
CA VAL A 32 2.13 -10.64 -11.70
C VAL A 32 2.11 -12.08 -12.16
N GLN A 33 2.88 -12.91 -11.48
CA GLN A 33 2.81 -14.36 -11.58
C GLN A 33 2.51 -14.93 -10.19
N LYS A 34 1.42 -15.69 -10.07
CA LYS A 34 1.10 -16.41 -8.84
C LYS A 34 2.03 -17.63 -8.71
N ASN A 35 2.79 -17.72 -7.63
CA ASN A 35 3.68 -18.84 -7.34
C ASN A 35 3.02 -19.86 -6.41
N MET A 36 2.24 -19.36 -5.44
CA MET A 36 1.40 -20.16 -4.55
C MET A 36 0.27 -19.29 -4.00
N ALA A 37 -0.64 -19.87 -3.22
CA ALA A 37 -1.73 -19.13 -2.58
C ALA A 37 -1.17 -17.94 -1.76
N GLY A 38 -1.54 -16.72 -2.15
CA GLY A 38 -1.13 -15.48 -1.48
C GLY A 38 0.30 -15.01 -1.76
N VAL A 39 1.04 -15.62 -2.69
CA VAL A 39 2.42 -15.21 -3.02
C VAL A 39 2.58 -15.02 -4.52
N TYR A 40 3.04 -13.83 -4.89
CA TYR A 40 3.08 -13.36 -6.27
C TYR A 40 4.44 -12.72 -6.57
N ALA A 41 5.05 -13.12 -7.69
CA ALA A 41 6.16 -12.37 -8.26
C ALA A 41 5.61 -11.15 -9.04
N LEU A 42 6.23 -9.98 -8.83
CA LEU A 42 6.00 -8.81 -9.68
C LEU A 42 6.86 -8.92 -10.95
N LEU A 43 6.19 -9.02 -12.10
CA LEU A 43 6.83 -8.98 -13.42
C LEU A 43 7.14 -7.51 -13.79
N PRO A 44 7.88 -7.24 -14.88
CA PRO A 44 8.36 -5.88 -15.16
C PRO A 44 7.28 -4.80 -15.25
N LEU A 45 6.07 -5.10 -15.73
CA LEU A 45 4.94 -4.16 -15.68
C LEU A 45 4.50 -3.85 -14.24
N GLY A 46 4.24 -4.89 -13.44
CA GLY A 46 3.88 -4.75 -12.03
C GLY A 46 4.95 -4.05 -11.22
N PHE A 47 6.22 -4.37 -11.46
CA PHE A 47 7.33 -3.73 -10.77
C PHE A 47 7.46 -2.24 -11.10
N ARG A 48 7.18 -1.83 -12.34
CA ARG A 48 7.12 -0.39 -12.72
C ARG A 48 6.06 0.36 -11.93
N VAL A 49 4.83 -0.18 -11.86
CA VAL A 49 3.74 0.42 -11.08
C VAL A 49 4.09 0.46 -9.60
N TYR A 50 4.65 -0.63 -9.08
CA TYR A 50 5.11 -0.72 -7.69
C TYR A 50 6.13 0.38 -7.36
N LYS A 51 7.15 0.61 -8.20
CA LYS A 51 8.15 1.67 -7.98
C LYS A 51 7.52 3.06 -7.97
N LYS A 52 6.53 3.34 -8.82
CA LYS A 52 5.81 4.63 -8.83
C LYS A 52 4.99 4.83 -7.55
N ILE A 53 4.28 3.79 -7.10
CA ILE A 53 3.56 3.80 -5.81
C ILE A 53 4.54 4.04 -4.65
N GLU A 54 5.66 3.32 -4.65
CA GLU A 54 6.71 3.42 -3.65
C GLU A 54 7.29 4.85 -3.58
N GLU A 55 7.55 5.48 -4.72
CA GLU A 55 8.05 6.86 -4.80
C GLU A 55 7.06 7.89 -4.29
N ILE A 56 5.76 7.75 -4.59
CA ILE A 56 4.71 8.61 -4.04
C ILE A 56 4.69 8.51 -2.51
N ILE A 57 4.65 7.29 -1.97
CA ILE A 57 4.64 7.07 -0.53
C ILE A 57 5.89 7.66 0.11
N ARG A 58 7.08 7.34 -0.40
CA ARG A 58 8.36 7.83 0.12
C ARG A 58 8.42 9.36 0.18
N ARG A 59 7.97 10.05 -0.87
CA ARG A 59 7.95 11.52 -0.90
C ARG A 59 7.10 12.09 0.23
N GLU A 60 5.89 11.58 0.42
CA GLU A 60 4.98 12.12 1.44
C GLU A 60 5.41 11.73 2.87
N MET A 61 6.04 10.56 3.07
CA MET A 61 6.61 10.18 4.38
C MET A 61 7.81 11.06 4.75
N ASN A 62 8.68 11.37 3.78
CA ASN A 62 9.78 12.31 4.00
C ASN A 62 9.27 13.73 4.28
N ALA A 63 8.16 14.14 3.65
CA ALA A 63 7.56 15.46 3.87
C ALA A 63 7.02 15.66 5.31
N VAL A 64 6.72 14.57 6.02
CA VAL A 64 6.36 14.59 7.46
C VAL A 64 7.54 14.26 8.38
N ASN A 65 8.77 14.49 7.90
CA ASN A 65 10.03 14.22 8.60
C ASN A 65 10.28 12.74 8.96
N GLY A 66 9.59 11.82 8.28
CA GLY A 66 9.88 10.40 8.36
C GLY A 66 11.30 10.10 7.88
N GLN A 67 12.06 9.32 8.65
CA GLN A 67 13.39 8.88 8.27
C GLN A 67 13.36 7.42 7.84
N GLU A 68 13.80 7.15 6.60
CA GLU A 68 13.77 5.79 6.05
C GLU A 68 14.89 4.93 6.65
N VAL A 69 14.51 3.75 7.12
CA VAL A 69 15.39 2.71 7.65
C VAL A 69 15.08 1.37 6.98
N MET A 70 15.94 0.38 7.17
CA MET A 70 15.68 -1.00 6.78
C MET A 70 15.86 -1.88 8.01
N MET A 71 14.77 -2.46 8.49
CA MET A 71 14.77 -3.36 9.65
C MET A 71 14.87 -4.82 9.20
N ASN A 72 14.88 -5.78 10.12
CA ASN A 72 15.13 -7.19 9.79
C ASN A 72 13.81 -7.96 9.68
N ILE A 73 13.73 -8.89 8.72
CA ILE A 73 12.62 -9.84 8.62
C ILE A 73 12.75 -10.95 9.65
N LEU A 74 13.95 -11.53 9.77
CA LEU A 74 14.25 -12.53 10.77
C LEU A 74 14.39 -11.84 12.11
N GLN A 75 13.50 -12.15 13.04
CA GLN A 75 13.48 -11.55 14.36
C GLN A 75 13.52 -12.63 15.45
N PRO A 76 14.34 -12.41 16.50
CA PRO A 76 14.48 -13.35 17.60
C PRO A 76 13.23 -13.32 18.50
N ARG A 77 12.86 -14.47 19.06
CA ARG A 77 11.70 -14.62 19.94
C ARG A 77 11.74 -13.68 21.14
N GLU A 78 12.92 -13.48 21.72
CA GLU A 78 13.15 -12.70 22.94
C GLU A 78 12.57 -11.30 22.79
N LEU A 79 12.72 -10.70 21.60
CA LEU A 79 12.20 -9.38 21.28
C LEU A 79 10.66 -9.32 21.36
N TRP A 80 9.98 -10.39 20.91
CA TRP A 80 8.52 -10.50 20.89
C TRP A 80 7.93 -10.96 22.23
N ASP A 81 8.73 -11.64 23.05
CA ASP A 81 8.34 -12.05 24.39
C ASP A 81 8.24 -10.83 25.34
N GLU A 82 9.02 -9.77 25.14
CA GLU A 82 8.92 -8.52 25.91
C GLU A 82 7.52 -7.88 25.84
N THR A 83 6.84 -7.98 24.69
CA THR A 83 5.46 -7.48 24.51
C THR A 83 4.40 -8.57 24.73
N GLY A 84 4.85 -9.80 24.99
CA GLY A 84 4.03 -11.01 25.00
C GLY A 84 3.35 -11.31 23.66
N ARG A 85 3.74 -10.62 22.58
CA ARG A 85 3.10 -10.80 21.27
C ARG A 85 3.56 -12.08 20.59
N TRP A 86 4.72 -12.63 20.93
CA TRP A 86 5.17 -13.92 20.39
C TRP A 86 4.00 -14.92 20.37
N GLN A 87 3.40 -15.21 21.52
CA GLN A 87 2.27 -16.15 21.60
C GLN A 87 0.95 -15.61 21.04
N LYS A 88 0.63 -14.33 21.27
CA LYS A 88 -0.66 -13.72 20.89
C LYS A 88 -0.89 -13.67 19.38
N ILE A 89 0.17 -13.67 18.56
CA ILE A 89 0.07 -13.63 17.09
C ILE A 89 0.63 -14.90 16.43
N SER A 90 0.67 -16.01 17.17
CA SER A 90 1.26 -17.29 16.75
C SER A 90 0.60 -17.91 15.52
N ASP A 91 -0.68 -17.59 15.28
CA ASP A 91 -1.47 -17.96 14.12
C ASP A 91 -1.08 -17.19 12.86
N VAL A 92 -0.67 -15.92 13.03
CA VAL A 92 -0.28 -15.01 11.94
C VAL A 92 1.22 -15.04 11.65
N MET A 93 2.08 -15.26 12.65
CA MET A 93 3.53 -15.22 12.46
C MET A 93 4.06 -16.55 11.92
N TYR A 94 4.81 -16.50 10.82
CA TYR A 94 5.64 -17.64 10.42
C TYR A 94 6.81 -17.80 11.40
N ARG A 95 6.97 -19.00 11.95
CA ARG A 95 8.06 -19.36 12.86
C ARG A 95 8.90 -20.46 12.25
N ILE A 96 10.22 -20.36 12.39
CA ILE A 96 11.13 -21.40 11.94
C ILE A 96 11.09 -22.52 12.99
N LYS A 97 10.76 -23.74 12.55
CA LYS A 97 10.71 -24.89 13.44
C LYS A 97 12.10 -25.12 14.04
N ASP A 98 12.13 -25.46 15.33
CA ASP A 98 13.36 -25.76 16.09
C ASP A 98 14.33 -24.56 16.23
N GLN A 99 13.88 -23.35 15.90
CA GLN A 99 14.60 -22.10 16.14
C GLN A 99 13.66 -21.12 16.85
N GLU A 100 14.20 -20.32 17.76
CA GLU A 100 13.44 -19.25 18.42
C GLU A 100 13.43 -17.98 17.54
N ILE A 101 13.03 -18.15 16.27
CA ILE A 101 13.06 -17.10 15.24
C ILE A 101 11.73 -17.06 14.47
N GLY A 102 11.20 -15.86 14.28
CA GLY A 102 10.01 -15.58 13.48
C GLY A 102 10.31 -14.70 12.26
N LEU A 103 9.49 -14.83 11.21
CA LEU A 103 9.43 -13.85 10.12
C LEU A 103 8.45 -12.74 10.53
N ALA A 104 8.94 -11.51 10.56
CA ALA A 104 8.21 -10.35 11.05
C ALA A 104 6.93 -10.06 10.23
N PRO A 105 5.72 -10.15 10.84
CA PRO A 105 4.48 -9.69 10.22
C PRO A 105 4.29 -8.17 10.29
N THR A 106 5.08 -7.51 11.15
CA THR A 106 5.18 -6.08 11.46
C THR A 106 6.41 -5.85 12.37
N HIS A 107 6.72 -4.61 12.75
CA HIS A 107 7.99 -4.21 13.34
C HIS A 107 7.91 -3.32 14.60
N GLU A 108 6.78 -3.25 15.31
CA GLU A 108 6.67 -2.40 16.52
C GLU A 108 7.75 -2.70 17.58
N GLU A 109 8.06 -3.98 17.81
CA GLU A 109 9.06 -4.39 18.78
C GLU A 109 10.47 -3.98 18.34
N GLN A 110 10.84 -4.27 17.10
CA GLN A 110 12.19 -4.02 16.61
C GLN A 110 12.50 -2.53 16.58
N VAL A 111 11.58 -1.70 16.10
CA VAL A 111 11.78 -0.25 16.06
C VAL A 111 11.85 0.34 17.48
N THR A 112 11.05 -0.18 18.41
CA THR A 112 11.11 0.22 19.83
C THR A 112 12.45 -0.14 20.45
N ASP A 113 12.99 -1.33 20.17
CA ASP A 113 14.32 -1.73 20.64
C ASP A 113 15.44 -0.84 20.07
N ILE A 114 15.36 -0.46 18.79
CA ILE A 114 16.31 0.46 18.17
C ILE A 114 16.26 1.83 18.85
N VAL A 115 15.05 2.36 19.07
CA VAL A 115 14.85 3.70 19.63
C VAL A 115 15.23 3.77 21.11
N ARG A 116 14.80 2.79 21.94
CA ARG A 116 15.11 2.79 23.38
C ARG A 116 16.60 2.78 23.68
N ARG A 117 17.44 2.27 22.77
CA ARG A 117 18.90 2.23 22.93
C ARG A 117 19.58 3.56 22.68
N LYS A 118 18.93 4.48 21.95
CA LYS A 118 19.55 5.73 21.45
C LYS A 118 18.90 6.99 22.00
N VAL A 119 17.58 6.98 22.13
CA VAL A 119 16.77 8.13 22.56
C VAL A 119 16.63 8.08 24.07
N LYS A 120 17.09 9.13 24.77
CA LYS A 120 17.10 9.20 26.25
C LYS A 120 16.58 10.51 26.80
N SER A 121 16.43 11.55 25.98
CA SER A 121 15.95 12.86 26.40
C SER A 121 14.73 13.29 25.58
N TYR A 122 13.87 14.10 26.17
CA TYR A 122 12.78 14.76 25.44
C TYR A 122 13.28 15.59 24.25
N LYS A 123 14.56 16.02 24.26
CA LYS A 123 15.19 16.78 23.17
C LYS A 123 15.40 15.95 21.89
N ASP A 124 15.36 14.63 22.02
CA ASP A 124 15.48 13.68 20.91
C ASP A 124 14.11 13.39 20.26
N LEU A 125 13.02 13.98 20.80
CA LEU A 125 11.63 13.75 20.39
C LEU A 125 10.99 15.06 19.88
N PRO A 126 10.07 15.01 18.89
CA PRO A 126 9.56 13.81 18.23
C PRO A 126 10.56 13.15 17.28
N LEU A 127 10.42 11.83 17.13
CA LEU A 127 11.17 11.02 16.17
C LEU A 127 10.21 10.16 15.36
N SER A 128 10.47 10.01 14.07
CA SER A 128 9.70 9.12 13.20
C SER A 128 10.58 8.33 12.26
N LEU A 129 10.46 7.01 12.30
CA LEU A 129 11.20 6.08 11.44
C LEU A 129 10.21 5.30 10.59
N TYR A 130 10.52 5.07 9.31
CA TYR A 130 9.71 4.20 8.46
C TYR A 130 10.58 3.30 7.59
N GLN A 131 10.00 2.23 7.06
CA GLN A 131 10.63 1.40 6.04
C GLN A 131 9.63 1.05 4.95
N ILE A 132 10.13 0.63 3.79
CA ILE A 132 9.33 -0.07 2.79
C ILE A 132 9.96 -1.46 2.63
N GLN A 133 9.28 -2.47 3.15
CA GLN A 133 9.83 -3.81 3.25
C GLN A 133 8.73 -4.87 3.13
N VAL A 134 9.09 -6.02 2.56
CA VAL A 134 8.25 -7.22 2.52
C VAL A 134 7.86 -7.67 3.93
N LYS A 135 6.63 -8.13 4.10
CA LYS A 135 6.08 -8.70 5.34
C LYS A 135 5.57 -10.10 5.05
N PHE A 136 5.61 -10.95 6.07
CA PHE A 136 5.10 -12.31 6.00
C PHE A 136 3.98 -12.49 7.01
N ARG A 137 2.80 -12.88 6.56
CA ARG A 137 1.66 -13.21 7.41
C ARG A 137 1.10 -14.55 6.98
N ASN A 138 0.97 -15.48 7.91
CA ASN A 138 0.39 -16.81 7.71
C ASN A 138 -1.14 -16.70 7.59
N GLU A 139 -1.59 -16.08 6.51
CA GLU A 139 -3.00 -15.88 6.23
C GLU A 139 -3.65 -17.23 5.87
N PRO A 140 -4.57 -17.76 6.72
CA PRO A 140 -5.20 -19.04 6.47
C PRO A 140 -6.02 -19.03 5.18
N ARG A 141 -6.57 -17.87 4.77
CA ARG A 141 -7.40 -17.72 3.57
C ARG A 141 -6.90 -16.59 2.69
N ALA A 142 -5.77 -16.81 2.03
CA ALA A 142 -5.28 -15.87 1.01
C ALA A 142 -6.20 -15.92 -0.22
N ARG A 143 -6.77 -14.77 -0.58
CA ARG A 143 -7.78 -14.62 -1.63
C ARG A 143 -7.71 -13.24 -2.27
N SER A 144 -8.47 -13.00 -3.33
CA SER A 144 -8.60 -11.68 -3.96
C SER A 144 -7.29 -11.07 -4.47
N GLY A 145 -6.42 -11.91 -5.04
CA GLY A 145 -5.19 -11.45 -5.70
C GLY A 145 -4.19 -10.82 -4.73
N LEU A 146 -3.78 -9.58 -5.02
CA LEU A 146 -2.83 -8.82 -4.20
C LEU A 146 -3.50 -8.12 -3.01
N LEU A 147 -4.83 -8.16 -2.89
CA LEU A 147 -5.54 -7.55 -1.76
C LEU A 147 -5.27 -8.31 -0.46
N ARG A 148 -5.15 -9.64 -0.51
CA ARG A 148 -4.95 -10.47 0.68
C ARG A 148 -3.95 -11.61 0.43
N GLY A 149 -2.68 -11.26 0.54
CA GLY A 149 -1.54 -12.18 0.39
C GLY A 149 -0.92 -12.65 1.70
N ARG A 150 0.07 -13.53 1.58
CA ARG A 150 0.92 -14.04 2.67
C ARG A 150 2.30 -13.38 2.68
N GLU A 151 2.77 -12.99 1.51
CA GLU A 151 4.00 -12.22 1.31
C GLU A 151 3.64 -10.95 0.57
N PHE A 152 3.92 -9.79 1.16
CA PHE A 152 3.58 -8.51 0.54
C PHE A 152 4.46 -7.37 1.04
N PRO A 153 4.84 -6.42 0.18
CA PRO A 153 5.53 -5.20 0.58
C PRO A 153 4.59 -4.23 1.29
N MET A 154 5.04 -3.73 2.43
CA MET A 154 4.35 -2.72 3.22
C MET A 154 5.31 -1.58 3.52
N LYS A 155 4.78 -0.35 3.44
CA LYS A 155 5.35 0.77 4.15
C LYS A 155 4.81 0.76 5.57
N ASP A 156 5.68 0.64 6.54
CA ASP A 156 5.36 0.72 7.97
C ASP A 156 6.20 1.84 8.59
N MET A 157 5.54 2.74 9.32
CA MET A 157 6.12 3.90 9.96
C MET A 157 5.75 3.90 11.43
N TYR A 158 6.66 4.41 12.26
CA TYR A 158 6.55 4.45 13.70
C TYR A 158 7.02 5.82 14.21
N SER A 159 6.21 6.45 15.03
CA SER A 159 6.51 7.74 15.64
C SER A 159 6.62 7.63 17.15
N PHE A 160 7.47 8.45 17.75
CA PHE A 160 7.80 8.48 19.17
C PHE A 160 7.71 9.92 19.66
N HIS A 161 7.02 10.13 20.77
CA HIS A 161 6.63 11.44 21.25
C HIS A 161 6.82 11.58 22.76
N ALA A 162 7.13 12.81 23.18
CA ALA A 162 7.30 13.15 24.59
C ALA A 162 5.96 13.42 25.32
N SER A 163 4.87 13.61 24.57
CA SER A 163 3.54 13.87 25.12
C SER A 163 2.43 13.48 24.14
N GLU A 164 1.24 13.21 24.66
CA GLU A 164 0.04 12.93 23.86
C GLU A 164 -0.28 14.06 22.88
N LYS A 165 -0.16 15.32 23.31
CA LYS A 165 -0.42 16.48 22.43
C LYS A 165 0.53 16.53 21.22
N ASP A 166 1.79 16.18 21.42
CA ASP A 166 2.77 16.10 20.32
C ASP A 166 2.41 14.95 19.36
N PHE A 167 2.04 13.79 19.93
CA PHE A 167 1.54 12.66 19.16
C PHE A 167 0.28 13.00 18.35
N GLU A 168 -0.74 13.62 18.94
CA GLU A 168 -2.00 13.99 18.27
C GLU A 168 -1.75 14.89 17.05
N ASN A 169 -0.90 15.92 17.21
CA ASN A 169 -0.53 16.82 16.11
C ASN A 169 0.20 16.07 14.98
N TYR A 170 1.10 15.16 15.36
CA TYR A 170 1.85 14.36 14.39
C TYR A 170 0.95 13.35 13.68
N TYR A 171 0.07 12.68 14.41
CA TYR A 171 -0.92 11.73 13.89
C TYR A 171 -1.83 12.41 12.85
N GLN A 172 -2.28 13.64 13.11
CA GLN A 172 -3.04 14.42 12.14
C GLN A 172 -2.21 14.76 10.90
N SER A 173 -0.93 15.12 11.07
CA SER A 173 -0.03 15.43 9.96
C SER A 173 0.19 14.21 9.05
N VAL A 174 0.38 13.02 9.63
CA VAL A 174 0.50 11.76 8.88
C VAL A 174 -0.84 11.37 8.23
N THR A 175 -1.96 11.63 8.90
CA THR A 175 -3.31 11.41 8.32
C THR A 175 -3.50 12.22 7.03
N GLU A 176 -3.12 13.50 7.03
CA GLU A 176 -3.18 14.34 5.83
C GLU A 176 -2.18 13.90 4.75
N ALA A 177 -0.99 13.43 5.14
CA ALA A 177 -0.04 12.84 4.20
C ALA A 177 -0.62 11.60 3.51
N TYR A 178 -1.32 10.73 4.24
CA TYR A 178 -1.98 9.56 3.66
C TYR A 178 -3.07 9.95 2.67
N LYS A 179 -3.91 10.95 2.98
CA LYS A 179 -4.90 11.48 2.02
C LYS A 179 -4.23 11.94 0.72
N LYS A 180 -3.10 12.67 0.83
CA LYS A 180 -2.32 13.10 -0.35
C LYS A 180 -1.70 11.94 -1.11
N ILE A 181 -1.24 10.88 -0.44
CA ILE A 181 -0.72 9.68 -1.09
C ILE A 181 -1.81 9.06 -1.96
N PHE A 182 -2.99 8.84 -1.40
CA PHE A 182 -4.09 8.20 -2.11
C PHE A 182 -4.66 9.08 -3.23
N ASP A 183 -4.83 10.38 -3.01
CA ASP A 183 -5.22 11.35 -4.04
C ASP A 183 -4.25 11.34 -5.24
N GLN A 184 -2.95 11.31 -4.96
CA GLN A 184 -1.93 11.19 -6.02
C GLN A 184 -1.97 9.85 -6.76
N MET A 185 -2.51 8.79 -6.15
CA MET A 185 -2.79 7.52 -6.81
C MET A 185 -4.17 7.50 -7.50
N GLY A 186 -4.92 8.60 -7.45
CA GLY A 186 -6.28 8.69 -7.96
C GLY A 186 -7.31 7.99 -7.07
N LEU A 187 -6.99 7.62 -5.84
CA LEU A 187 -7.93 6.92 -4.95
C LEU A 187 -8.58 7.90 -3.99
N GLU A 188 -9.91 7.96 -4.03
CA GLU A 188 -10.69 8.66 -2.99
C GLU A 188 -10.86 7.72 -1.78
N THR A 189 -10.45 8.20 -0.60
CA THR A 189 -10.52 7.43 0.65
C THR A 189 -11.44 8.10 1.66
N LYS A 190 -12.17 7.28 2.41
CA LYS A 190 -12.82 7.68 3.67
C LYS A 190 -11.91 7.30 4.84
N LEU A 191 -11.74 8.23 5.77
CA LEU A 191 -11.11 7.92 7.06
C LEU A 191 -12.17 7.33 7.98
N VAL A 192 -12.01 6.07 8.35
CA VAL A 192 -13.02 5.26 9.02
C VAL A 192 -12.50 4.88 10.40
N ALA A 193 -13.22 5.24 11.46
CA ALA A 193 -12.89 4.76 12.79
C ALA A 193 -13.13 3.25 12.86
N ALA A 194 -12.16 2.50 13.41
CA ALA A 194 -12.16 1.06 13.41
C ALA A 194 -11.58 0.49 14.71
N SER A 195 -11.64 -0.83 14.87
CA SER A 195 -11.00 -1.54 15.98
C SER A 195 -9.48 -1.39 15.90
N GLY A 196 -8.81 -1.16 17.03
CA GLY A 196 -7.34 -1.17 17.09
C GLY A 196 -6.73 -2.58 17.15
N GLY A 197 -7.57 -3.62 17.21
CA GLY A 197 -7.17 -5.02 17.22
C GLY A 197 -6.13 -5.34 18.30
N VAL A 198 -5.05 -6.02 17.90
CA VAL A 198 -3.94 -6.35 18.81
C VAL A 198 -2.98 -5.18 19.07
N PHE A 199 -3.17 -4.03 18.43
CA PHE A 199 -2.25 -2.90 18.47
C PHE A 199 -2.70 -1.84 19.47
N SER A 200 -3.96 -1.42 19.42
CA SER A 200 -4.54 -0.34 20.22
C SER A 200 -6.02 -0.60 20.50
N GLU A 201 -6.69 0.29 21.23
CA GLU A 201 -8.14 0.18 21.45
C GLU A 201 -8.94 0.55 20.18
N HIS A 202 -8.53 1.61 19.50
CA HIS A 202 -9.16 2.13 18.29
C HIS A 202 -8.10 2.45 17.24
N SER A 203 -8.50 2.45 15.97
CA SER A 203 -7.65 2.81 14.84
C SER A 203 -8.42 3.67 13.83
N HIS A 204 -7.71 4.19 12.82
CA HIS A 204 -8.34 4.80 11.67
C HIS A 204 -7.88 4.12 10.37
N GLU A 205 -8.84 3.55 9.65
CA GLU A 205 -8.65 2.89 8.37
C GLU A 205 -8.89 3.87 7.23
N PHE A 206 -8.05 3.81 6.21
CA PHE A 206 -8.29 4.48 4.94
C PHE A 206 -9.01 3.51 4.01
N GLN A 207 -10.32 3.69 3.91
CA GLN A 207 -11.22 2.80 3.19
C GLN A 207 -11.54 3.40 1.82
N VAL A 208 -11.35 2.62 0.76
CA VAL A 208 -11.75 2.99 -0.61
C VAL A 208 -13.07 2.30 -0.93
N LEU A 209 -14.09 3.07 -1.27
CA LEU A 209 -15.40 2.52 -1.64
C LEU A 209 -15.26 1.63 -2.88
N CYS A 210 -15.66 0.38 -2.75
CA CYS A 210 -15.50 -0.61 -3.81
C CYS A 210 -16.50 -1.77 -3.63
N PRO A 211 -17.36 -2.06 -4.62
CA PRO A 211 -18.36 -3.14 -4.50
C PRO A 211 -17.77 -4.54 -4.26
N THR A 212 -16.51 -4.77 -4.67
CA THR A 212 -15.77 -6.02 -4.48
C THR A 212 -14.96 -6.05 -3.18
N GLY A 213 -14.98 -4.97 -2.40
CA GLY A 213 -14.31 -4.87 -1.12
C GLY A 213 -14.82 -5.87 -0.08
N GLU A 214 -13.91 -6.33 0.79
CA GLU A 214 -14.22 -7.28 1.86
C GLU A 214 -14.86 -6.60 3.08
N ASP A 215 -14.54 -5.33 3.31
CA ASP A 215 -15.01 -4.59 4.48
C ASP A 215 -16.39 -4.00 4.24
N ARG A 216 -17.11 -3.80 5.33
CA ARG A 216 -18.38 -3.07 5.35
C ARG A 216 -18.23 -1.90 6.28
N ILE A 217 -18.52 -0.70 5.78
CA ILE A 217 -18.45 0.52 6.55
C ILE A 217 -19.81 1.21 6.55
N PHE A 218 -20.06 1.96 7.61
CA PHE A 218 -21.12 2.95 7.65
C PHE A 218 -20.49 4.33 7.49
N HIS A 219 -20.99 5.12 6.55
CA HIS A 219 -20.53 6.49 6.38
C HIS A 219 -21.71 7.45 6.20
N CYS A 220 -21.48 8.73 6.48
CA CYS A 220 -22.47 9.74 6.19
C CYS A 220 -22.47 10.09 4.69
N ASN A 221 -23.63 10.44 4.17
CA ASN A 221 -23.78 10.97 2.82
C ASN A 221 -23.50 12.48 2.68
N LYS A 222 -23.32 13.21 3.79
CA LYS A 222 -23.12 14.67 3.82
C LYS A 222 -21.79 15.12 4.42
N CYS A 223 -21.26 14.42 5.42
CA CYS A 223 -20.01 14.78 6.09
C CYS A 223 -19.03 13.61 6.15
N ASP A 224 -17.85 13.83 6.74
CA ASP A 224 -16.75 12.86 6.79
C ASP A 224 -16.89 11.78 7.87
N TRP A 225 -18.00 11.74 8.61
CA TRP A 225 -18.20 10.69 9.60
C TRP A 225 -18.29 9.31 8.93
N ALA A 226 -17.47 8.37 9.40
CA ALA A 226 -17.54 6.98 9.01
C ALA A 226 -16.97 6.05 10.10
N GLU A 227 -17.58 4.88 10.26
CA GLU A 227 -17.20 3.84 11.21
C GLU A 227 -17.22 2.47 10.53
N ASN A 228 -16.26 1.61 10.88
CA ASN A 228 -16.26 0.23 10.45
C ASN A 228 -17.45 -0.48 11.10
N LYS A 229 -18.16 -1.32 10.32
CA LYS A 229 -19.36 -2.03 10.80
C LYS A 229 -19.10 -2.85 12.06
N GLU A 230 -17.88 -3.33 12.26
CA GLU A 230 -17.50 -4.12 13.44
C GLU A 230 -17.61 -3.34 14.77
N ILE A 231 -17.45 -2.02 14.73
CA ILE A 231 -17.52 -1.15 15.93
C ILE A 231 -18.77 -0.27 15.96
N ALA A 232 -19.40 -0.06 14.80
CA ALA A 232 -20.51 0.86 14.65
C ALA A 232 -21.74 0.41 15.45
N LYS A 233 -22.41 1.37 16.09
CA LYS A 233 -23.68 1.15 16.81
C LYS A 233 -24.91 1.57 16.01
N VAL A 234 -24.72 2.14 14.83
CA VAL A 234 -25.76 2.60 13.92
C VAL A 234 -26.10 1.54 12.86
N LYS A 235 -27.17 1.79 12.11
CA LYS A 235 -27.63 0.97 10.98
C LYS A 235 -27.78 1.83 9.72
N ASP A 236 -27.85 1.16 8.58
CA ASP A 236 -28.16 1.80 7.30
C ASP A 236 -29.49 2.57 7.38
N GLY A 237 -29.50 3.82 6.91
CA GLY A 237 -30.66 4.71 6.97
C GLY A 237 -30.86 5.48 8.28
N ASP A 238 -30.06 5.22 9.33
CA ASP A 238 -30.10 6.02 10.57
C ASP A 238 -29.71 7.48 10.31
N LYS A 239 -30.07 8.39 11.22
CA LYS A 239 -29.54 9.76 11.18
C LYS A 239 -28.05 9.76 11.49
N CYS A 240 -27.29 10.58 10.76
CA CYS A 240 -25.87 10.75 11.02
C CYS A 240 -25.65 11.27 12.45
N PRO A 241 -24.72 10.70 13.23
CA PRO A 241 -24.43 11.16 14.59
C PRO A 241 -23.71 12.51 14.66
N LYS A 242 -23.29 13.08 13.52
CA LYS A 242 -22.50 14.32 13.44
C LYS A 242 -23.18 15.46 12.66
N CYS A 243 -24.21 15.19 11.86
CA CYS A 243 -24.87 16.21 11.04
C CYS A 243 -26.31 15.82 10.71
N ASP A 244 -26.97 16.61 9.84
CA ASP A 244 -28.35 16.40 9.38
C ASP A 244 -28.46 15.44 8.17
N GLY A 245 -27.41 14.65 7.91
CA GLY A 245 -27.38 13.60 6.91
C GLY A 245 -27.91 12.26 7.41
N TRP A 246 -27.76 11.23 6.60
CA TRP A 246 -28.08 9.84 6.92
C TRP A 246 -26.87 8.94 6.77
N VAL A 247 -26.93 7.81 7.47
CA VAL A 247 -25.95 6.73 7.42
C VAL A 247 -26.21 5.88 6.19
N VAL A 248 -25.14 5.57 5.46
CA VAL A 248 -25.14 4.69 4.29
C VAL A 248 -24.17 3.54 4.54
N GLU A 249 -24.63 2.31 4.37
CA GLU A 249 -23.78 1.14 4.36
C GLU A 249 -23.14 0.93 2.98
N ALA A 250 -21.82 0.73 2.95
CA ALA A 250 -21.09 0.46 1.72
C ALA A 250 -20.03 -0.63 1.92
N LYS A 251 -19.67 -1.31 0.82
CA LYS A 251 -18.48 -2.16 0.77
C LYS A 251 -17.25 -1.34 0.44
N SER A 252 -16.10 -1.71 1.02
CA SER A 252 -14.85 -1.01 0.83
C SER A 252 -13.62 -1.91 0.95
N ILE A 253 -12.49 -1.39 0.47
CA ILE A 253 -11.16 -2.00 0.60
C ILE A 253 -10.35 -1.16 1.59
N GLU A 254 -9.85 -1.79 2.66
CA GLU A 254 -8.88 -1.20 3.57
C GLU A 254 -7.52 -1.02 2.86
N ALA A 255 -7.27 0.18 2.34
CA ALA A 255 -6.03 0.50 1.63
C ALA A 255 -4.86 0.75 2.60
N ALA A 256 -5.16 1.23 3.81
CA ALA A 256 -4.19 1.51 4.85
C ALA A 256 -4.84 1.63 6.24
N ASN A 257 -4.01 1.59 7.28
CA ASN A 257 -4.46 1.77 8.67
C ASN A 257 -3.38 2.48 9.51
N ILE A 258 -3.84 3.28 10.47
CA ILE A 258 -3.02 4.09 11.37
C ILE A 258 -3.49 3.93 12.82
N PHE A 259 -2.57 3.68 13.74
CA PHE A 259 -2.87 3.26 15.11
C PHE A 259 -2.24 4.20 16.14
N PRO A 260 -3.03 4.77 17.07
CA PRO A 260 -2.53 5.36 18.30
C PRO A 260 -2.14 4.26 19.28
N LEU A 261 -0.83 3.98 19.40
CA LEU A 261 -0.33 2.89 20.23
C LEU A 261 -0.22 3.29 21.72
N GLY A 262 -0.22 4.60 22.02
CA GLY A 262 -0.01 5.11 23.36
C GLY A 262 1.36 4.70 23.90
N ASP A 263 1.43 4.33 25.18
CA ASP A 263 2.66 3.85 25.81
C ASP A 263 2.79 2.30 25.81
N LYS A 264 1.95 1.58 25.06
CA LYS A 264 1.86 0.12 25.16
C LYS A 264 3.20 -0.60 24.94
N PHE A 265 3.87 -0.29 23.84
CA PHE A 265 5.14 -0.92 23.46
C PHE A 265 6.30 -0.38 24.28
N SER A 266 6.34 0.94 24.47
CA SER A 266 7.38 1.60 25.24
C SER A 266 7.37 1.15 26.70
N LYS A 267 6.20 0.99 27.31
CA LYS A 267 6.05 0.45 28.68
C LYS A 267 6.48 -1.01 28.77
N ALA A 268 6.08 -1.86 27.82
CA ALA A 268 6.44 -3.28 27.82
C ALA A 268 7.95 -3.50 27.65
N MET A 269 8.61 -2.64 26.86
CA MET A 269 10.02 -2.75 26.51
C MET A 269 10.92 -1.75 27.26
N GLY A 270 10.42 -1.02 28.26
CA GLY A 270 11.21 -0.02 28.98
C GLY A 270 11.83 1.07 28.08
N ALA A 271 11.13 1.50 27.02
CA ALA A 271 11.54 2.61 26.17
C ALA A 271 11.18 3.94 26.84
N THR A 272 12.04 4.39 27.75
CA THR A 272 11.87 5.61 28.54
C THR A 272 12.75 6.77 28.05
N PHE A 273 12.36 7.99 28.41
CA PHE A 273 13.16 9.21 28.24
C PHE A 273 13.03 10.11 29.48
N ILE A 274 14.01 10.99 29.67
CA ILE A 274 13.94 12.05 30.70
C ILE A 274 13.24 13.28 30.12
N ASP A 275 12.15 13.69 30.76
CA ASP A 275 11.36 14.85 30.36
C ASP A 275 11.99 16.20 30.77
N LYS A 276 11.33 17.30 30.40
CA LYS A 276 11.79 18.67 30.70
C LYS A 276 11.89 18.97 32.19
N ASP A 277 11.17 18.22 33.03
CA ASP A 277 11.12 18.39 34.48
C ASP A 277 12.07 17.39 35.19
N GLY A 278 12.89 16.66 34.42
CA GLY A 278 13.84 15.67 34.94
C GLY A 278 13.20 14.32 35.33
N LYS A 279 11.95 14.08 34.95
CA LYS A 279 11.23 12.83 35.28
C LYS A 279 11.35 11.82 34.15
N GLU A 280 11.54 10.56 34.52
CA GLU A 280 11.50 9.45 33.56
C GLU A 280 10.05 9.16 33.14
N LYS A 281 9.82 9.06 31.82
CA LYS A 281 8.51 8.76 31.22
C LYS A 281 8.66 7.76 30.08
N ASN A 282 7.60 6.99 29.82
CA ASN A 282 7.48 6.17 28.61
C ASN A 282 7.23 7.06 27.39
N MET A 283 7.78 6.67 26.23
CA MET A 283 7.48 7.34 24.97
C MET A 283 6.03 7.06 24.53
N ILE A 284 5.32 8.07 24.03
CA ILE A 284 4.04 7.87 23.35
C ILE A 284 4.29 7.49 21.90
N MET A 285 3.59 6.48 21.39
CA MET A 285 3.86 5.89 20.08
C MET A 285 2.66 5.89 19.14
N GLY A 286 2.94 5.99 17.85
CA GLY A 286 2.01 5.70 16.76
C GLY A 286 2.61 4.72 15.76
N CYS A 287 1.77 3.97 15.05
CA CYS A 287 2.21 3.25 13.86
C CYS A 287 1.27 3.42 12.67
N TYR A 288 1.84 3.35 11.46
CA TYR A 288 1.16 3.76 10.23
C TYR A 288 1.54 2.82 9.06
N GLY A 289 0.58 2.02 8.57
CA GLY A 289 0.79 1.00 7.53
C GLY A 289 0.14 1.34 6.18
N ILE A 290 0.82 1.06 5.05
CA ILE A 290 0.25 1.09 3.69
C ILE A 290 0.79 -0.13 2.94
N GLY A 291 -0.09 -0.95 2.36
CA GLY A 291 0.33 -2.08 1.50
C GLY A 291 0.53 -1.63 0.06
N LEU A 292 1.74 -1.78 -0.50
CA LEU A 292 2.06 -1.23 -1.82
C LEU A 292 1.39 -2.02 -2.95
N THR A 293 1.48 -3.35 -2.90
CA THR A 293 0.80 -4.23 -3.85
C THR A 293 -0.70 -4.26 -3.64
N ARG A 294 -1.16 -4.07 -2.40
CA ARG A 294 -2.58 -3.86 -2.11
C ARG A 294 -3.08 -2.59 -2.79
N ALA A 295 -2.37 -1.46 -2.65
CA ALA A 295 -2.73 -0.21 -3.33
C ALA A 295 -2.80 -0.40 -4.86
N MET A 296 -1.86 -1.11 -5.47
CA MET A 296 -1.92 -1.47 -6.89
C MET A 296 -3.20 -2.23 -7.25
N ALA A 297 -3.56 -3.25 -6.47
CA ALA A 297 -4.80 -3.99 -6.69
C ALA A 297 -6.05 -3.13 -6.46
N THR A 298 -6.07 -2.27 -5.44
CA THR A 298 -7.17 -1.33 -5.20
C THR A 298 -7.38 -0.41 -6.40
N ILE A 299 -6.30 0.10 -7.01
CA ILE A 299 -6.39 0.91 -8.23
C ILE A 299 -7.05 0.11 -9.36
N VAL A 300 -6.66 -1.16 -9.56
CA VAL A 300 -7.27 -2.00 -10.60
C VAL A 300 -8.73 -2.30 -10.30
N GLU A 301 -9.12 -2.55 -9.05
CA GLU A 301 -10.53 -2.77 -8.70
C GLU A 301 -11.40 -1.53 -8.94
N VAL A 302 -10.86 -0.34 -8.68
CA VAL A 302 -11.58 0.94 -8.83
C VAL A 302 -11.60 1.41 -10.28
N TYR A 303 -10.48 1.29 -10.99
CA TYR A 303 -10.30 1.79 -12.35
C TYR A 303 -10.28 0.67 -13.39
N PHE A 304 -11.36 -0.10 -13.42
CA PHE A 304 -11.57 -1.13 -14.43
C PHE A 304 -12.77 -0.81 -15.32
N ASP A 305 -12.53 -0.74 -16.62
CA ASP A 305 -13.61 -0.64 -17.60
C ASP A 305 -14.19 -2.04 -17.85
N GLN A 306 -15.30 -2.32 -17.17
CA GLN A 306 -16.00 -3.59 -17.26
C GLN A 306 -16.59 -3.86 -18.65
N GLN A 307 -16.98 -2.82 -19.39
CA GLN A 307 -17.60 -2.99 -20.71
C GLN A 307 -16.56 -3.46 -21.73
N ASN A 308 -15.35 -2.90 -21.65
CA ASN A 308 -14.27 -3.18 -22.60
C ASN A 308 -13.22 -4.16 -22.06
N ASN A 309 -13.38 -4.68 -20.84
CA ASN A 309 -12.42 -5.55 -20.14
C ASN A 309 -11.00 -4.97 -20.08
N LYS A 310 -10.91 -3.69 -19.74
CA LYS A 310 -9.69 -2.89 -19.86
C LYS A 310 -9.23 -2.36 -18.51
N MET A 311 -7.93 -2.51 -18.22
CA MET A 311 -7.31 -1.84 -17.08
C MET A 311 -7.08 -0.37 -17.41
N VAL A 312 -7.46 0.52 -16.49
CA VAL A 312 -7.28 1.96 -16.64
C VAL A 312 -6.38 2.45 -15.51
N TRP A 313 -5.19 2.93 -15.85
CA TRP A 313 -4.26 3.43 -14.83
C TRP A 313 -4.37 4.94 -14.66
N PRO A 314 -4.44 5.44 -13.41
CA PRO A 314 -4.13 6.83 -13.11
C PRO A 314 -2.72 7.16 -13.62
N LYS A 315 -2.57 8.32 -14.27
CA LYS A 315 -1.33 8.71 -14.96
C LYS A 315 -0.10 8.66 -14.05
N SER A 316 -0.27 8.97 -12.77
CA SER A 316 0.81 8.99 -11.77
C SER A 316 1.44 7.62 -11.53
N VAL A 317 0.69 6.54 -11.69
CA VAL A 317 1.13 5.17 -11.38
C VAL A 317 1.18 4.24 -12.60
N ALA A 318 0.64 4.65 -13.75
CA ALA A 318 0.62 3.85 -14.97
C ALA A 318 2.03 3.30 -15.33
N PRO A 319 2.18 2.06 -15.83
CA PRO A 319 3.49 1.50 -16.14
C PRO A 319 4.23 2.26 -17.25
N PHE A 320 3.48 2.86 -18.18
CA PHE A 320 3.91 3.74 -19.25
C PHE A 320 2.92 4.89 -19.40
N ASP A 321 3.40 6.06 -19.82
CA ASP A 321 2.55 7.24 -20.05
C ASP A 321 1.86 7.17 -21.43
N VAL A 322 2.57 6.58 -22.41
CA VAL A 322 2.15 6.46 -23.80
C VAL A 322 2.55 5.08 -24.35
N GLU A 323 1.65 4.47 -25.10
CA GLU A 323 1.91 3.30 -25.92
C GLU A 323 1.76 3.64 -27.41
N ILE A 324 2.78 3.33 -28.19
CA ILE A 324 2.79 3.46 -29.65
C ILE A 324 2.56 2.07 -30.23
N ILE A 325 1.51 1.89 -31.02
CA ILE A 325 1.18 0.64 -31.70
C ILE A 325 1.41 0.84 -33.18
N SER A 326 2.38 0.13 -33.75
CA SER A 326 2.57 0.19 -35.18
C SER A 326 1.85 -0.95 -35.91
N LEU A 327 1.12 -0.59 -36.96
CA LEU A 327 0.38 -1.55 -37.80
C LEU A 327 1.18 -2.03 -39.03
N ASN A 328 2.33 -1.41 -39.39
CA ASN A 328 3.15 -1.70 -40.58
C ASN A 328 4.67 -1.44 -40.33
N LYS A 329 5.57 -1.72 -41.30
CA LYS A 329 7.01 -1.33 -41.17
C LYS A 329 7.19 0.20 -41.17
N ASN A 330 8.14 0.69 -40.37
CA ASN A 330 7.78 1.43 -39.15
C ASN A 330 8.58 2.74 -38.95
N ASP A 331 9.00 3.39 -40.03
CA ASP A 331 9.97 4.50 -39.94
C ASP A 331 9.41 5.72 -39.21
N GLU A 332 8.12 6.02 -39.37
CA GLU A 332 7.47 7.13 -38.69
C GLU A 332 7.25 6.84 -37.19
N ALA A 333 6.78 5.64 -36.83
CA ALA A 333 6.59 5.30 -35.42
C ALA A 333 7.93 5.12 -34.69
N GLU A 334 8.99 4.65 -35.36
CA GLU A 334 10.35 4.66 -34.81
C GLU A 334 10.84 6.10 -34.58
N LYS A 335 10.67 7.01 -35.56
CA LYS A 335 11.01 8.44 -35.37
C LYS A 335 10.25 9.06 -34.20
N LEU A 336 8.96 8.78 -34.10
CA LEU A 336 8.11 9.24 -32.99
C LEU A 336 8.58 8.67 -31.65
N TYR A 337 8.87 7.37 -31.59
CA TYR A 337 9.42 6.71 -30.41
C TYR A 337 10.72 7.37 -29.94
N GLN A 338 11.67 7.61 -30.86
CA GLN A 338 12.94 8.27 -30.52
C GLN A 338 12.74 9.72 -30.06
N SER A 339 11.79 10.44 -30.65
CA SER A 339 11.43 11.81 -30.25
C SER A 339 10.84 11.86 -28.83
N LEU A 340 9.83 11.04 -28.55
CA LEU A 340 9.18 10.99 -27.23
C LEU A 340 10.13 10.48 -26.14
N ARG A 341 11.00 9.53 -26.46
CA ARG A 341 12.05 9.05 -25.56
C ARG A 341 13.06 10.16 -25.22
N SER A 342 13.53 10.88 -26.23
CA SER A 342 14.43 12.04 -26.07
C SER A 342 13.81 13.15 -25.21
N ALA A 343 12.54 13.46 -25.43
CA ALA A 343 11.80 14.43 -24.62
C ALA A 343 11.66 13.99 -23.15
N SER A 344 11.46 12.68 -22.93
CA SER A 344 11.34 12.10 -21.58
C SER A 344 12.65 12.19 -20.80
N ARG A 345 13.81 11.96 -21.45
CA ARG A 345 15.16 12.12 -20.83
C ARG A 345 15.37 13.51 -20.23
N ARG A 346 14.91 14.55 -20.91
CA ARG A 346 15.14 15.94 -20.48
C ARG A 346 14.33 16.35 -19.25
N ARG A 347 13.28 15.60 -18.90
CA ARG A 347 12.32 15.98 -17.85
C ARG A 347 12.41 15.15 -16.57
N SER A 348 13.21 14.08 -16.52
CA SER A 348 13.29 13.23 -15.33
C SER A 348 14.67 12.63 -15.13
N ASN A 349 15.09 12.55 -13.86
CA ASN A 349 16.25 11.76 -13.43
C ASN A 349 15.97 10.24 -13.44
N LEU A 350 14.72 9.83 -13.69
CA LEU A 350 14.32 8.44 -13.93
C LEU A 350 14.65 8.02 -15.36
N ASN A 351 14.84 6.71 -15.55
CA ASN A 351 15.24 6.13 -16.82
C ASN A 351 14.20 6.44 -17.89
N SER A 352 14.57 7.22 -18.92
CA SER A 352 13.64 7.67 -19.97
C SER A 352 12.89 6.58 -20.74
N ASP A 353 13.40 5.34 -20.66
CA ASP A 353 12.76 4.17 -21.23
C ASP A 353 11.44 3.82 -20.55
N ASP A 354 11.14 4.47 -19.42
CA ASP A 354 10.03 4.11 -18.55
C ASP A 354 8.70 4.78 -18.88
N LYS A 355 8.68 5.74 -19.81
CA LYS A 355 7.47 6.51 -20.13
C LYS A 355 6.77 6.10 -21.41
N VAL A 356 7.49 5.49 -22.35
CA VAL A 356 6.97 5.17 -23.68
C VAL A 356 7.15 3.69 -23.95
N LEU A 357 6.05 2.97 -24.18
CA LEU A 357 6.06 1.64 -24.76
C LEU A 357 5.88 1.76 -26.27
N PHE A 358 6.68 1.04 -27.04
CA PHE A 358 6.55 0.94 -28.48
C PHE A 358 6.35 -0.52 -28.87
N ASP A 359 5.15 -0.85 -29.33
CA ASP A 359 4.82 -2.19 -29.83
C ASP A 359 5.29 -2.39 -31.28
N ASP A 360 6.57 -2.75 -31.37
CA ASP A 360 7.29 -3.06 -32.60
C ASP A 360 7.24 -4.55 -32.99
N ARG A 361 6.41 -5.35 -32.32
CA ARG A 361 6.31 -6.80 -32.57
C ARG A 361 5.56 -7.08 -33.87
N ASP A 362 5.86 -8.23 -34.46
CA ASP A 362 5.18 -8.74 -35.67
C ASP A 362 3.93 -9.53 -35.26
N MET A 363 2.82 -8.81 -35.07
CA MET A 363 1.54 -9.32 -34.56
C MET A 363 0.39 -8.63 -35.30
N THR A 364 -0.78 -9.26 -35.32
CA THR A 364 -1.96 -8.64 -35.94
C THR A 364 -2.42 -7.40 -35.17
N ALA A 365 -3.07 -6.46 -35.87
CA ALA A 365 -3.62 -5.25 -35.24
C ALA A 365 -4.54 -5.58 -34.05
N GLY A 366 -5.41 -6.60 -34.21
CA GLY A 366 -6.33 -7.04 -33.17
C GLY A 366 -5.62 -7.56 -31.92
N GLU A 367 -4.55 -8.34 -32.08
CA GLU A 367 -3.74 -8.81 -30.95
C GLU A 367 -3.07 -7.65 -30.23
N LYS A 368 -2.48 -6.70 -30.96
CA LYS A 368 -1.85 -5.51 -30.34
C LYS A 368 -2.85 -4.68 -29.56
N PHE A 369 -4.05 -4.44 -30.09
CA PHE A 369 -5.08 -3.69 -29.38
C PHE A 369 -5.57 -4.41 -28.12
N ALA A 370 -5.77 -5.73 -28.19
CA ALA A 370 -6.17 -6.52 -27.03
C ALA A 370 -5.10 -6.52 -25.93
N GLU A 371 -3.82 -6.65 -26.28
CA GLU A 371 -2.74 -6.55 -25.30
C GLU A 371 -2.62 -5.13 -24.73
N ALA A 372 -2.77 -4.11 -25.55
CA ALA A 372 -2.72 -2.71 -25.13
C ALA A 372 -3.85 -2.35 -24.14
N ASP A 373 -5.02 -2.97 -24.26
CA ASP A 373 -6.12 -2.80 -23.28
C ASP A 373 -5.83 -3.52 -21.95
N LEU A 374 -5.05 -4.59 -21.96
CA LEU A 374 -4.51 -5.22 -20.74
C LEU A 374 -3.34 -4.42 -20.15
N ILE A 375 -2.52 -3.78 -20.97
CA ILE A 375 -1.41 -2.93 -20.48
C ILE A 375 -1.98 -1.64 -19.89
N GLY A 376 -3.02 -1.06 -20.48
CA GLY A 376 -3.74 0.07 -19.87
C GLY A 376 -2.96 1.38 -19.86
N ALA A 377 -2.03 1.58 -20.80
CA ALA A 377 -1.35 2.86 -20.93
C ALA A 377 -2.37 4.00 -21.13
N PRO A 378 -2.26 5.15 -20.43
CA PRO A 378 -3.28 6.21 -20.47
C PRO A 378 -3.48 6.84 -21.86
N LYS A 379 -2.45 6.77 -22.72
CA LYS A 379 -2.49 7.28 -24.09
C LYS A 379 -1.99 6.22 -25.06
N ARG A 380 -2.71 6.07 -26.17
CA ARG A 380 -2.35 5.20 -27.29
C ARG A 380 -2.18 6.04 -28.54
N ILE A 381 -1.11 5.78 -29.31
CA ILE A 381 -0.88 6.33 -30.64
C ILE A 381 -0.83 5.14 -31.60
N ILE A 382 -1.62 5.17 -32.67
CA ILE A 382 -1.76 4.09 -33.66
C ILE A 382 -1.20 4.57 -34.99
#